data_AF-A0AAE1LPC0-F1
#
_entry.id   AF-A0AAE1LPC0-F1
#
_cell.length_a   1.000
_cell.length_b   1.000
_cell.length_c   1.000
_cell.angle_alpha   90.00
_cell.angle_beta   90.00
_cell.angle_gamma   90.00
#
_symmetry.space_group_name_H-M   'P 1'
#
loop_
_entity.id
_entity.type
_entity.pdbx_description
1 polymer ?
#
loop_
_entity_poly.entity_id
_entity_poly.type
_entity_poly.pdbx_seq_one_letter_code
_entity_poly.pdbx_strand_id
1 'polypeptide(L)'
;MQSLSTVALLALGLAACAHGGALSRGGRTLNPMVWPMPHLSDIRTDIVGGEDAKQGEFPHQVSMQISFLWIIEQHICGGTIISESWVLTAAHCIKGTPWYTSNFILAGKTNLGRKEDGQQRRKVKKRFVHEEYQWNQNNGVGPFDIGLLLLSKPLQFSNTIKPARLPPQGAIPRNVATLSGWGSTSNTMTQVMPNALQKVTLPVIPFENCYNFIESMSQGGENPLRDTNVCVGYLNIGGQGACSGDSGGPLIQMEGDVAVVIGATSWGFFPCQEKPAPSVYTRVSAYVDWINGKMSANNTSNTMTQVMPNALQKVTLPIIPHQNCNKFIESMSQGEENPLFDTNVCVGYLEVAGQGACSAAP
;
A
#
# COMPACT_ATOMS: atom_id res chain seq x y z
N MET A 1 -37.33 12.60 37.42
CA MET A 1 -38.06 13.81 37.01
C MET A 1 -37.04 14.83 36.53
N GLN A 2 -37.16 15.26 35.26
CA GLN A 2 -36.80 16.57 34.67
C GLN A 2 -35.39 17.17 34.94
N SER A 3 -34.67 17.82 34.02
CA SER A 3 -34.83 18.14 32.59
C SER A 3 -33.60 18.96 32.13
N LEU A 4 -33.24 18.84 30.85
CA LEU A 4 -32.73 19.90 29.92
C LEU A 4 -31.32 20.49 30.19
N SER A 5 -30.31 20.33 29.31
CA SER A 5 -30.16 20.72 27.88
C SER A 5 -29.68 22.16 27.68
N THR A 6 -28.41 22.31 27.26
CA THR A 6 -28.00 23.30 26.23
C THR A 6 -26.61 22.94 25.70
N VAL A 7 -26.54 22.42 24.47
CA VAL A 7 -25.33 22.43 23.64
C VAL A 7 -25.66 23.30 22.44
N ALA A 8 -24.92 24.40 22.30
CA ALA A 8 -25.12 25.39 21.25
C ALA A 8 -24.67 24.83 19.89
N LEU A 9 -25.59 24.83 18.91
CA LEU A 9 -25.27 24.71 17.49
C LEU A 9 -24.71 26.06 17.01
N LEU A 10 -23.50 26.06 16.48
CA LEU A 10 -22.98 27.15 15.65
C LEU A 10 -23.37 26.88 14.19
N ALA A 11 -24.41 27.58 13.74
CA ALA A 11 -24.75 27.73 12.33
C ALA A 11 -23.93 28.89 11.75
N LEU A 12 -23.05 28.59 10.80
CA LEU A 12 -22.41 29.61 9.97
C LEU A 12 -23.30 29.87 8.75
N GLY A 13 -23.96 31.04 8.77
CA GLY A 13 -24.80 31.54 7.69
C GLY A 13 -24.00 31.98 6.48
N LEU A 14 -24.50 31.59 5.30
CA LEU A 14 -24.17 32.14 4.00
C LEU A 14 -24.62 33.62 3.92
N ALA A 15 -23.74 34.50 3.47
CA ALA A 15 -24.12 35.82 2.96
C ALA A 15 -23.55 35.98 1.54
N ALA A 16 -24.44 35.85 0.56
CA ALA A 16 -24.19 36.20 -0.83
C ALA A 16 -24.33 37.72 -1.00
N CYS A 17 -23.29 38.37 -1.51
CA CYS A 17 -23.39 39.75 -1.99
C CYS A 17 -23.69 39.71 -3.50
N ALA A 18 -24.96 39.91 -3.86
CA ALA A 18 -25.37 40.27 -5.20
C ALA A 18 -25.33 41.80 -5.34
N HIS A 19 -24.54 42.31 -6.28
CA HIS A 19 -24.70 43.69 -6.77
C HIS A 19 -25.00 43.64 -8.26
N GLY A 20 -26.25 43.96 -8.59
CA GLY A 20 -26.71 44.20 -9.95
C GLY A 20 -26.20 45.54 -10.45
N GLY A 21 -25.76 45.55 -11.71
CA GLY A 21 -25.44 46.76 -12.47
C GLY A 21 -25.62 46.48 -13.94
N ALA A 22 -26.81 46.75 -14.46
CA ALA A 22 -27.10 46.70 -15.89
C ALA A 22 -26.66 48.02 -16.53
N LEU A 23 -25.85 47.94 -17.60
CA LEU A 23 -25.67 49.03 -18.56
C LEU A 23 -25.58 48.42 -19.96
N SER A 24 -26.55 48.81 -20.79
CA SER A 24 -26.69 48.49 -22.21
C SER A 24 -25.97 49.52 -23.07
N ARG A 25 -25.26 49.09 -24.12
CA ARG A 25 -25.44 49.55 -25.51
C ARG A 25 -24.47 48.89 -26.49
N GLY A 26 -25.02 48.34 -27.58
CA GLY A 26 -24.52 48.62 -28.94
C GLY A 26 -23.70 47.56 -29.69
N GLY A 27 -24.37 46.61 -30.34
CA GLY A 27 -24.18 46.32 -31.77
C GLY A 27 -23.01 45.43 -32.23
N ARG A 28 -23.32 44.19 -32.64
CA ARG A 28 -23.25 43.69 -34.04
C ARG A 28 -23.56 42.19 -34.03
N THR A 29 -24.63 41.81 -34.72
CA THR A 29 -25.04 40.42 -34.96
C THR A 29 -24.11 39.74 -35.95
N LEU A 30 -23.37 38.73 -35.49
CA LEU A 30 -22.84 37.67 -36.33
C LEU A 30 -23.41 36.36 -35.81
N ASN A 31 -24.10 35.65 -36.69
CA ASN A 31 -24.81 34.41 -36.42
C ASN A 31 -23.84 33.24 -36.61
N PRO A 32 -23.42 32.49 -35.56
CA PRO A 32 -22.72 31.24 -35.76
C PRO A 32 -23.74 30.11 -35.77
N MET A 33 -23.77 29.44 -36.91
CA MET A 33 -24.30 28.11 -37.19
C MET A 33 -24.36 27.21 -35.94
N VAL A 34 -25.58 26.96 -35.48
CA VAL A 34 -25.89 26.07 -34.35
C VAL A 34 -25.63 24.63 -34.81
N TRP A 35 -24.53 24.05 -34.34
CA TRP A 35 -24.39 22.59 -34.28
C TRP A 35 -25.07 22.13 -32.99
N PRO A 36 -25.96 21.12 -33.03
CA PRO A 36 -26.56 20.60 -31.81
C PRO A 36 -25.46 19.95 -30.97
N MET A 37 -25.14 20.58 -29.82
CA MET A 37 -24.37 19.93 -28.77
C MET A 37 -25.18 18.73 -28.29
N PRO A 38 -24.63 17.50 -28.30
CA PRO A 38 -25.28 16.42 -27.59
C PRO A 38 -25.30 16.77 -26.11
N HIS A 39 -26.51 16.65 -25.55
CA HIS A 39 -26.89 16.75 -24.15
C HIS A 39 -25.74 16.40 -23.18
N LEU A 40 -25.34 17.37 -22.35
CA LEU A 40 -24.53 17.15 -21.15
C LEU A 40 -25.36 16.35 -20.14
N SER A 41 -25.40 15.04 -20.32
CA SER A 41 -25.95 14.08 -19.35
C SER A 41 -25.14 12.80 -19.37
N ASP A 42 -23.85 12.90 -19.04
CA ASP A 42 -23.09 11.91 -18.26
C ASP A 42 -21.64 12.40 -18.13
N ILE A 43 -21.35 13.18 -17.10
CA ILE A 43 -19.99 13.22 -16.55
C ILE A 43 -20.13 12.62 -15.16
N ARG A 44 -20.07 11.30 -15.09
CA ARG A 44 -19.70 10.61 -13.85
C ARG A 44 -18.19 10.43 -13.91
N THR A 45 -17.48 11.01 -12.96
CA THR A 45 -16.02 10.83 -12.86
C THR A 45 -15.62 10.53 -11.43
N ASP A 46 -14.70 9.59 -11.36
CA ASP A 46 -14.75 8.46 -10.48
C ASP A 46 -13.31 7.89 -10.56
N ILE A 47 -12.47 7.93 -9.50
CA ILE A 47 -11.03 8.31 -9.61
C ILE A 47 -10.91 9.69 -10.30
N VAL A 48 -9.87 10.49 -10.02
CA VAL A 48 -9.80 11.79 -10.71
C VAL A 48 -9.77 11.52 -12.23
N GLY A 49 -10.82 11.93 -12.93
CA GLY A 49 -11.04 11.68 -14.36
C GLY A 49 -11.16 10.21 -14.82
N GLY A 50 -11.47 9.25 -13.93
CA GLY A 50 -11.68 7.85 -14.29
C GLY A 50 -13.16 7.45 -14.43
N GLU A 51 -13.42 6.13 -14.45
CA GLU A 51 -14.75 5.53 -14.54
C GLU A 51 -14.96 4.34 -13.57
N ASP A 52 -16.23 4.02 -13.30
CA ASP A 52 -16.65 2.86 -12.53
C ASP A 52 -16.09 1.55 -13.12
N ALA A 53 -15.44 0.74 -12.28
CA ALA A 53 -15.00 -0.60 -12.62
C ALA A 53 -16.18 -1.59 -12.60
N LYS A 54 -16.14 -2.57 -13.50
CA LYS A 54 -17.13 -3.65 -13.54
C LYS A 54 -16.84 -4.68 -12.45
N GLN A 55 -17.89 -5.42 -12.06
CA GLN A 55 -17.72 -6.51 -11.09
C GLN A 55 -16.76 -7.58 -11.62
N GLY A 56 -15.71 -7.87 -10.84
CA GLY A 56 -14.69 -8.84 -11.21
C GLY A 56 -13.67 -8.37 -12.24
N GLU A 57 -13.68 -7.10 -12.64
CA GLU A 57 -12.70 -6.55 -13.58
C GLU A 57 -11.26 -6.54 -13.01
N PHE A 58 -11.13 -6.22 -11.72
CA PHE A 58 -9.85 -6.23 -10.99
C PHE A 58 -9.89 -7.22 -9.83
N PRO A 59 -9.86 -8.54 -10.11
CA PRO A 59 -10.06 -9.56 -9.09
C PRO A 59 -8.89 -9.66 -8.09
N HIS A 60 -7.78 -8.98 -8.36
CA HIS A 60 -6.61 -8.86 -7.49
C HIS A 60 -6.68 -7.64 -6.57
N GLN A 61 -7.61 -6.72 -6.78
CA GLN A 61 -7.78 -5.54 -5.93
C GLN A 61 -8.26 -5.94 -4.54
N VAL A 62 -7.67 -5.35 -3.50
CA VAL A 62 -8.24 -5.39 -2.15
C VAL A 62 -8.35 -4.00 -1.55
N SER A 63 -9.31 -3.86 -0.64
CA SER A 63 -9.42 -2.72 0.26
C SER A 63 -8.81 -3.10 1.61
N MET A 64 -7.72 -2.45 2.01
CA MET A 64 -7.21 -2.49 3.38
C MET A 64 -8.04 -1.57 4.25
N GLN A 65 -8.58 -2.11 5.34
CA GLN A 65 -9.45 -1.39 6.25
C GLN A 65 -8.96 -1.48 7.69
N ILE A 66 -9.20 -0.40 8.41
CA ILE A 66 -9.08 -0.35 9.87
C ILE A 66 -10.47 -0.36 10.50
N SER A 67 -10.55 -0.92 11.70
CA SER A 67 -11.72 -0.72 12.57
C SER A 67 -11.38 0.25 13.70
N PHE A 68 -12.10 1.37 13.76
CA PHE A 68 -12.05 2.31 14.87
C PHE A 68 -13.18 2.01 15.87
N LEU A 69 -12.83 1.95 17.16
CA LEU A 69 -13.72 1.62 18.28
C LEU A 69 -14.57 0.35 18.08
N TRP A 70 -14.10 -0.58 17.22
CA TRP A 70 -14.77 -1.85 16.90
C TRP A 70 -16.11 -1.71 16.16
N ILE A 71 -16.50 -0.51 15.73
CA ILE A 71 -17.81 -0.23 15.13
C ILE A 71 -17.73 0.45 13.76
N ILE A 72 -16.66 1.21 13.48
CA ILE A 72 -16.52 1.93 12.21
C ILE A 72 -15.38 1.28 11.44
N GLU A 73 -15.72 0.60 10.36
CA GLU A 73 -14.77 0.06 9.38
C GLU A 73 -14.52 1.11 8.29
N GLN A 74 -13.25 1.46 8.08
CA GLN A 74 -12.87 2.50 7.13
C GLN A 74 -11.79 2.01 6.17
N HIS A 75 -11.99 2.25 4.88
CA HIS A 75 -10.97 2.10 3.86
C HIS A 75 -9.85 3.13 4.06
N ILE A 76 -8.61 2.64 4.11
CA ILE A 76 -7.43 3.49 4.30
C ILE A 76 -6.42 3.38 3.16
N CYS A 77 -6.30 2.21 2.55
CA CYS A 77 -5.36 1.91 1.49
C CYS A 77 -5.89 0.79 0.60
N GLY A 78 -5.34 0.69 -0.61
CA GLY A 78 -5.45 -0.47 -1.47
C GLY A 78 -4.42 -1.56 -1.17
N GLY A 79 -4.50 -2.62 -1.96
CA GLY A 79 -3.53 -3.69 -2.01
C GLY A 79 -3.79 -4.60 -3.21
N THR A 80 -2.83 -5.48 -3.48
CA THR A 80 -2.88 -6.43 -4.60
C THR A 80 -2.71 -7.85 -4.09
N ILE A 81 -3.63 -8.75 -4.42
CA ILE A 81 -3.48 -10.18 -4.17
C ILE A 81 -2.35 -10.69 -5.06
N ILE A 82 -1.32 -11.29 -4.46
CA ILE A 82 -0.20 -11.92 -5.21
C ILE A 82 -0.13 -13.43 -4.96
N SER A 83 -0.83 -13.93 -3.94
CA SER A 83 -1.11 -15.35 -3.73
C SER A 83 -2.29 -15.52 -2.77
N GLU A 84 -2.70 -16.76 -2.47
CA GLU A 84 -3.84 -17.02 -1.59
C GLU A 84 -3.71 -16.38 -0.20
N SER A 85 -2.49 -16.28 0.33
CA SER A 85 -2.24 -15.76 1.68
C SER A 85 -1.46 -14.45 1.71
N TRP A 86 -1.11 -13.88 0.56
CA TRP A 86 -0.25 -12.70 0.50
C TRP A 86 -0.86 -11.58 -0.34
N VAL A 87 -0.83 -10.39 0.25
CA VAL A 87 -1.23 -9.13 -0.39
C VAL A 87 -0.03 -8.19 -0.40
N LEU A 88 0.28 -7.64 -1.57
CA LEU A 88 1.21 -6.54 -1.78
C LEU A 88 0.53 -5.21 -1.49
N THR A 89 1.22 -4.29 -0.82
CA THR A 89 0.75 -2.93 -0.54
C THR A 89 1.95 -1.99 -0.38
N ALA A 90 1.72 -0.74 0.00
CA ALA A 90 2.78 0.23 0.30
C ALA A 90 3.24 0.10 1.77
N ALA A 91 4.51 0.44 2.02
CA ALA A 91 5.06 0.44 3.37
C ALA A 91 4.40 1.51 4.26
N HIS A 92 4.11 2.68 3.70
CA HIS A 92 3.46 3.78 4.41
C HIS A 92 2.04 3.40 4.87
N CYS A 93 1.32 2.56 4.14
CA CYS A 93 0.02 2.03 4.57
C CYS A 93 0.16 1.19 5.85
N ILE A 94 1.27 0.47 6.01
CA ILE A 94 1.55 -0.34 7.20
C ILE A 94 2.03 0.53 8.37
N LYS A 95 2.97 1.44 8.13
CA LYS A 95 3.61 2.27 9.17
C LYS A 95 2.74 3.44 9.63
N GLY A 96 1.96 4.03 8.74
CA GLY A 96 1.02 5.10 9.02
C GLY A 96 -0.24 4.64 9.77
N THR A 97 -0.50 3.34 9.80
CA THR A 97 -1.66 2.78 10.51
C THR A 97 -1.35 2.57 12.01
N PRO A 98 -2.11 3.18 12.93
CA PRO A 98 -1.86 3.05 14.37
C PRO A 98 -1.90 1.60 14.85
N TRP A 99 -0.97 1.23 15.73
CA TRP A 99 -0.80 -0.15 16.19
C TRP A 99 -2.02 -0.76 16.89
N TYR A 100 -2.88 0.08 17.48
CA TYR A 100 -4.11 -0.33 18.18
C TYR A 100 -5.31 -0.54 17.25
N THR A 101 -5.18 -0.22 15.96
CA THR A 101 -6.25 -0.50 15.00
C THR A 101 -6.19 -1.95 14.53
N SER A 102 -7.34 -2.62 14.53
CA SER A 102 -7.43 -3.94 13.91
C SER A 102 -7.44 -3.78 12.39
N ASN A 103 -6.58 -4.53 11.70
CA ASN A 103 -6.40 -4.47 10.26
C ASN A 103 -6.98 -5.72 9.59
N PHE A 104 -7.77 -5.52 8.55
CA PHE A 104 -8.26 -6.58 7.68
C PHE A 104 -8.31 -6.10 6.24
N ILE A 105 -8.40 -7.05 5.32
CA ILE A 105 -8.65 -6.77 3.91
C ILE A 105 -10.05 -7.26 3.53
N LEU A 106 -10.64 -6.56 2.56
CA LEU A 106 -11.80 -7.00 1.80
C LEU A 106 -11.35 -7.30 0.37
N ALA A 107 -11.60 -8.52 -0.08
CA ALA A 107 -11.36 -9.00 -1.44
C ALA A 107 -12.69 -9.31 -2.15
N GLY A 108 -12.69 -9.23 -3.48
CA GLY A 108 -13.86 -9.54 -4.31
C GLY A 108 -14.95 -8.47 -4.25
N LYS A 109 -14.55 -7.22 -3.97
CA LYS A 109 -15.44 -6.07 -3.85
C LYS A 109 -15.30 -5.15 -5.05
N THR A 110 -16.44 -4.64 -5.49
CA THR A 110 -16.55 -3.54 -6.46
C THR A 110 -17.30 -2.36 -5.84
N ASN A 111 -18.12 -2.56 -4.81
CA ASN A 111 -18.75 -1.45 -4.09
C ASN A 111 -18.62 -1.59 -2.56
N LEU A 112 -17.88 -0.70 -1.89
CA LEU A 112 -17.64 -0.74 -0.44
C LEU A 112 -18.88 -0.46 0.41
N GLY A 113 -19.87 0.25 -0.12
CA GLY A 113 -21.10 0.63 0.59
C GLY A 113 -22.10 -0.52 0.73
N ARG A 114 -21.82 -1.71 0.17
CA ARG A 114 -22.71 -2.87 0.24
C ARG A 114 -21.96 -4.18 0.34
N LYS A 115 -22.62 -5.19 0.93
CA LYS A 115 -22.15 -6.57 0.88
C LYS A 115 -22.36 -7.13 -0.53
N GLU A 116 -21.34 -7.78 -1.08
CA GLU A 116 -21.40 -8.44 -2.38
C GLU A 116 -21.14 -9.93 -2.24
N ASP A 117 -21.81 -10.73 -3.06
CA ASP A 117 -21.65 -12.18 -3.05
C ASP A 117 -20.22 -12.58 -3.44
N GLY A 118 -19.70 -13.59 -2.75
CA GLY A 118 -18.32 -14.05 -2.93
C GLY A 118 -17.26 -13.13 -2.31
N GLN A 119 -17.63 -11.98 -1.71
CA GLN A 119 -16.65 -11.14 -1.01
C GLN A 119 -16.00 -11.90 0.15
N GLN A 120 -14.72 -11.64 0.38
CA GLN A 120 -13.96 -12.29 1.47
C GLN A 120 -13.30 -11.25 2.36
N ARG A 121 -13.58 -11.34 3.66
CA ARG A 121 -12.87 -10.61 4.71
C ARG A 121 -11.75 -11.48 5.27
N ARG A 122 -10.55 -10.94 5.40
CA ARG A 122 -9.40 -11.62 6.02
C ARG A 122 -8.66 -10.71 6.97
N LYS A 123 -8.41 -11.18 8.20
CA LYS A 123 -7.54 -10.46 9.14
C LYS A 123 -6.10 -10.52 8.63
N VAL A 124 -5.34 -9.46 8.89
CA VAL A 124 -3.90 -9.45 8.65
C VAL A 124 -3.20 -10.14 9.83
N LYS A 125 -2.49 -11.23 9.58
CA LYS A 125 -1.71 -11.99 10.58
C LYS A 125 -0.36 -11.33 10.85
N LYS A 126 0.35 -10.94 9.79
CA LYS A 126 1.67 -10.32 9.89
C LYS A 126 1.83 -9.25 8.81
N ARG A 127 2.58 -8.22 9.13
CA ARG A 127 2.89 -7.08 8.27
C ARG A 127 4.40 -7.05 8.07
N PHE A 128 4.83 -6.91 6.82
CA PHE A 128 6.22 -6.80 6.44
C PHE A 128 6.41 -5.48 5.71
N VAL A 129 7.46 -4.77 6.09
CA VAL A 129 7.87 -3.49 5.52
C VAL A 129 9.29 -3.71 5.04
N HIS A 130 9.66 -3.15 3.89
CA HIS A 130 11.05 -3.18 3.45
C HIS A 130 11.97 -2.63 4.55
N GLU A 131 13.10 -3.29 4.79
CA GLU A 131 14.00 -2.99 5.91
C GLU A 131 14.56 -1.57 5.86
N GLU A 132 14.79 -1.07 4.64
CA GLU A 132 15.31 0.28 4.38
C GLU A 132 14.23 1.37 4.39
N TYR A 133 12.94 1.01 4.55
CA TYR A 133 11.88 2.00 4.61
C TYR A 133 11.94 2.82 5.90
N GLN A 134 12.44 4.04 5.78
CA GLN A 134 12.48 5.00 6.87
C GLN A 134 11.16 5.77 6.93
N TRP A 135 10.30 5.41 7.88
CA TRP A 135 9.11 6.21 8.19
C TRP A 135 9.49 7.34 9.14
N ASN A 136 9.28 8.58 8.72
CA ASN A 136 9.10 9.67 9.66
C ASN A 136 7.97 10.59 9.18
N GLN A 137 7.26 11.19 10.14
CA GLN A 137 6.15 12.09 9.83
C GLN A 137 6.65 13.40 9.17
N ASN A 138 7.96 13.65 9.16
CA ASN A 138 8.58 14.88 8.72
C ASN A 138 9.21 14.81 7.31
N ASN A 139 9.54 13.62 6.76
CA ASN A 139 10.16 13.47 5.43
C ASN A 139 9.22 12.83 4.39
N GLY A 140 7.94 12.63 4.72
CA GLY A 140 6.94 12.13 3.77
C GLY A 140 7.14 10.66 3.38
N VAL A 141 6.68 10.30 2.18
CA VAL A 141 6.81 8.94 1.64
C VAL A 141 8.23 8.77 1.09
N GLY A 142 9.08 8.07 1.84
CA GLY A 142 10.46 7.79 1.46
C GLY A 142 10.60 6.68 0.41
N PRO A 143 11.83 6.45 -0.11
CA PRO A 143 12.13 5.31 -0.96
C PRO A 143 11.83 3.98 -0.24
N PHE A 144 11.82 2.86 -0.96
CA PHE A 144 11.49 1.54 -0.42
C PHE A 144 10.06 1.41 0.10
N ASP A 145 9.14 2.19 -0.46
CA ASP A 145 7.73 2.19 -0.05
C ASP A 145 6.97 0.96 -0.57
N ILE A 146 7.33 -0.21 -0.05
CA ILE A 146 6.76 -1.51 -0.38
C ILE A 146 6.55 -2.35 0.87
N GLY A 147 5.40 -3.03 0.92
CA GLY A 147 5.01 -3.84 2.06
C GLY A 147 4.22 -5.09 1.65
N LEU A 148 4.22 -6.07 2.53
CA LEU A 148 3.44 -7.30 2.37
C LEU A 148 2.55 -7.54 3.59
N LEU A 149 1.35 -8.01 3.33
CA LEU A 149 0.42 -8.48 4.35
C LEU A 149 0.28 -10.00 4.19
N LEU A 150 0.60 -10.73 5.25
CA LEU A 150 0.27 -12.14 5.38
C LEU A 150 -1.12 -12.25 6.01
N LEU A 151 -2.03 -12.93 5.32
CA LEU A 151 -3.40 -13.13 5.76
C LEU A 151 -3.50 -14.23 6.82
N SER A 152 -4.44 -14.11 7.74
CA SER A 152 -4.66 -15.12 8.79
C SER A 152 -5.25 -16.43 8.27
N LYS A 153 -5.90 -16.39 7.10
CA LYS A 153 -6.46 -17.55 6.40
C LYS A 153 -6.33 -17.29 4.89
N PRO A 154 -6.00 -18.32 4.09
CA PRO A 154 -5.99 -18.20 2.63
C PRO A 154 -7.31 -17.67 2.07
N LEU A 155 -7.23 -16.88 1.01
CA LEU A 155 -8.34 -16.53 0.14
C LEU A 155 -8.74 -17.73 -0.69
N GLN A 156 -10.04 -17.88 -0.94
CA GLN A 156 -10.54 -18.85 -1.90
C GLN A 156 -10.66 -18.13 -3.24
N PHE A 157 -9.89 -18.55 -4.24
CA PHE A 157 -9.97 -17.91 -5.55
C PHE A 157 -11.31 -18.20 -6.24
N SER A 158 -11.77 -17.21 -7.00
CA SER A 158 -13.04 -17.20 -7.72
C SER A 158 -12.92 -16.30 -8.96
N ASN A 159 -14.02 -16.05 -9.67
CA ASN A 159 -14.01 -15.09 -10.78
C ASN A 159 -13.78 -13.64 -10.33
N THR A 160 -14.05 -13.31 -9.06
CA THR A 160 -13.89 -11.96 -8.49
C THR A 160 -12.69 -11.85 -7.55
N ILE A 161 -11.99 -12.96 -7.27
CA ILE A 161 -10.83 -12.99 -6.37
C ILE A 161 -9.75 -13.86 -7.02
N LYS A 162 -8.71 -13.22 -7.56
CA LYS A 162 -7.58 -13.89 -8.24
C LYS A 162 -6.30 -13.11 -7.98
N PRO A 163 -5.12 -13.76 -8.00
CA PRO A 163 -3.87 -13.04 -7.86
C PRO A 163 -3.51 -12.29 -9.15
N ALA A 164 -2.78 -11.19 -9.01
CA ALA A 164 -1.98 -10.62 -10.09
C ALA A 164 -0.60 -11.30 -10.10
N ARG A 165 -0.01 -11.44 -11.28
CA ARG A 165 1.34 -11.99 -11.43
C ARG A 165 2.39 -10.94 -11.10
N LEU A 166 3.46 -11.35 -10.42
CA LEU A 166 4.64 -10.50 -10.25
C LEU A 166 5.42 -10.39 -11.58
N PRO A 167 5.94 -9.21 -11.92
CA PRO A 167 6.80 -9.04 -13.09
C PRO A 167 8.15 -9.75 -12.87
N PRO A 168 8.96 -9.96 -13.93
CA PRO A 168 10.36 -10.35 -13.76
C PRO A 168 11.14 -9.30 -12.94
N GLN A 169 12.11 -9.76 -12.14
CA GLN A 169 13.03 -8.86 -11.41
C GLN A 169 13.70 -7.89 -12.38
N GLY A 170 13.75 -6.61 -12.01
CA GLY A 170 14.37 -5.54 -12.79
C GLY A 170 13.60 -5.06 -14.02
N ALA A 171 12.48 -5.68 -14.40
CA ALA A 171 11.70 -5.30 -15.57
C ALA A 171 11.32 -3.81 -15.57
N ILE A 172 11.35 -3.17 -16.74
CA ILE A 172 11.00 -1.76 -16.91
C ILE A 172 9.62 -1.67 -17.57
N PRO A 173 8.57 -1.19 -16.86
CA PRO A 173 7.24 -1.04 -17.44
C PRO A 173 7.22 -0.04 -18.60
N ARG A 174 6.33 -0.25 -19.57
CA ARG A 174 6.18 0.59 -20.78
C ARG A 174 4.72 0.64 -21.20
N ASN A 175 4.43 1.47 -22.22
CA ASN A 175 3.10 1.60 -22.82
C ASN A 175 2.07 2.17 -21.85
N VAL A 176 0.98 1.44 -21.59
CA VAL A 176 -0.12 1.89 -20.74
C VAL A 176 -0.29 0.94 -19.57
N ALA A 177 -0.77 1.49 -18.46
CA ALA A 177 -1.09 0.75 -17.27
C ALA A 177 -2.39 1.28 -16.67
N THR A 178 -3.12 0.39 -16.00
CA THR A 178 -4.40 0.70 -15.37
C THR A 178 -4.21 0.67 -13.86
N LEU A 179 -4.57 1.77 -13.20
CA LEU A 179 -4.74 1.78 -11.75
C LEU A 179 -6.22 1.58 -11.42
N SER A 180 -6.47 0.99 -10.26
CA SER A 180 -7.81 0.84 -9.71
C SER A 180 -7.81 1.05 -8.20
N GLY A 181 -8.90 1.61 -7.67
CA GLY A 181 -8.98 1.91 -6.24
C GLY A 181 -10.25 2.63 -5.81
N TRP A 182 -10.32 2.89 -4.50
CA TRP A 182 -11.40 3.66 -3.86
C TRP A 182 -10.86 4.97 -3.29
N GLY A 183 -9.77 5.49 -3.86
CA GLY A 183 -9.24 6.79 -3.50
C GLY A 183 -10.15 7.95 -3.93
N SER A 184 -9.86 9.13 -3.39
CA SER A 184 -10.63 10.34 -3.65
C SER A 184 -10.74 10.65 -5.14
N THR A 185 -11.95 10.91 -5.60
CA THR A 185 -12.24 11.28 -7.00
C THR A 185 -12.19 12.79 -7.23
N SER A 186 -12.08 13.56 -6.15
CA SER A 186 -11.95 15.01 -6.18
C SER A 186 -10.50 15.44 -6.42
N ASN A 187 -10.34 16.41 -7.31
CA ASN A 187 -9.08 17.14 -7.58
C ASN A 187 -8.96 18.45 -6.78
N THR A 188 -9.82 18.64 -5.78
CA THR A 188 -9.81 19.83 -4.92
C THR A 188 -9.19 19.53 -3.56
N MET A 189 -9.14 20.53 -2.67
CA MET A 189 -8.70 20.33 -1.29
C MET A 189 -9.63 19.43 -0.48
N THR A 190 -10.88 19.25 -0.92
CA THR A 190 -11.87 18.40 -0.25
C THR A 190 -11.90 17.02 -0.92
N GLN A 191 -11.62 15.98 -0.14
CA GLN A 191 -11.65 14.59 -0.63
C GLN A 191 -13.09 14.12 -0.84
N VAL A 192 -13.32 13.32 -1.89
CA VAL A 192 -14.60 12.66 -2.18
C VAL A 192 -14.33 11.18 -2.38
N MET A 193 -14.62 10.37 -1.37
CA MET A 193 -14.34 8.93 -1.38
C MET A 193 -15.50 8.16 -2.06
N PRO A 194 -15.25 7.45 -3.17
CA PRO A 194 -16.27 6.71 -3.88
C PRO A 194 -16.56 5.37 -3.17
N ASN A 195 -17.81 4.93 -3.21
CA ASN A 195 -18.15 3.57 -2.80
C ASN A 195 -17.85 2.56 -3.90
N ALA A 196 -18.10 2.92 -5.16
CA ALA A 196 -17.78 2.09 -6.31
C ALA A 196 -16.27 2.11 -6.58
N LEU A 197 -15.73 0.97 -7.01
CA LEU A 197 -14.33 0.80 -7.38
C LEU A 197 -14.12 1.55 -8.68
N GLN A 198 -13.03 2.30 -8.73
CA GLN A 198 -12.72 3.16 -9.84
C GLN A 198 -11.52 2.65 -10.59
N LYS A 199 -11.40 3.04 -11.86
CA LYS A 199 -10.24 2.74 -12.69
C LYS A 199 -9.89 3.89 -13.63
N VAL A 200 -8.62 3.96 -14.00
CA VAL A 200 -8.15 4.79 -15.13
C VAL A 200 -6.92 4.15 -15.77
N THR A 201 -6.85 4.21 -17.10
CA THR A 201 -5.71 3.73 -17.88
C THR A 201 -4.88 4.91 -18.35
N LEU A 202 -3.60 4.91 -18.01
CA LEU A 202 -2.67 6.02 -18.26
C LEU A 202 -1.38 5.52 -18.91
N PRO A 203 -0.69 6.36 -19.70
CA PRO A 203 0.62 6.01 -20.23
C PRO A 203 1.65 5.95 -19.10
N VAL A 204 2.54 4.97 -19.19
CA VAL A 204 3.76 4.88 -18.40
C VAL A 204 4.74 5.92 -18.93
N ILE A 205 5.23 6.76 -18.02
CA ILE A 205 6.17 7.83 -18.33
C ILE A 205 7.58 7.28 -18.17
N PRO A 206 8.48 7.45 -19.17
CA PRO A 206 9.88 7.10 -19.01
C PRO A 206 10.50 7.78 -17.79
N PHE A 207 11.35 7.05 -17.05
CA PHE A 207 11.93 7.52 -15.78
C PHE A 207 12.57 8.91 -15.91
N GLU A 208 13.45 9.11 -16.91
CA GLU A 208 14.12 10.40 -17.15
C GLU A 208 13.12 11.56 -17.35
N ASN A 209 12.05 11.33 -18.10
CA ASN A 209 11.03 12.35 -18.34
C ASN A 209 10.28 12.68 -17.05
N CYS A 210 9.94 11.67 -16.25
CA CYS A 210 9.30 11.88 -14.95
C CYS A 210 10.23 12.60 -13.97
N TYR A 211 11.50 12.19 -13.93
CA TYR A 211 12.53 12.78 -13.08
C TYR A 211 12.71 14.27 -13.40
N ASN A 212 12.97 14.61 -14.65
CA ASN A 212 13.16 15.99 -15.10
C ASN A 212 11.91 16.86 -14.84
N PHE A 213 10.71 16.28 -15.03
CA PHE A 213 9.47 16.97 -14.73
C PHE A 213 9.34 17.29 -13.23
N ILE A 214 9.57 16.31 -12.36
CA ILE A 214 9.51 16.49 -10.90
C ILE A 214 10.59 17.45 -10.40
N GLU A 215 11.80 17.38 -10.95
CA GLU A 215 12.89 18.30 -10.66
C GLU A 215 12.52 19.74 -11.06
N SER A 216 11.88 19.94 -12.22
CA SER A 216 11.40 21.26 -12.63
C SER A 216 10.34 21.85 -11.68
N MET A 217 9.57 20.98 -11.00
CA MET A 217 8.56 21.38 -10.01
C MET A 217 9.13 21.58 -8.60
N SER A 218 10.30 21.02 -8.27
CA SER A 218 10.83 21.02 -6.91
C SER A 218 11.35 22.39 -6.46
N GLN A 219 11.49 23.37 -7.38
CA GLN A 219 11.95 24.73 -7.10
C GLN A 219 13.29 24.77 -6.33
N GLY A 220 14.20 23.84 -6.64
CA GLY A 220 15.50 23.69 -5.96
C GLY A 220 15.49 22.76 -4.75
N GLY A 221 14.36 22.14 -4.41
CA GLY A 221 14.29 21.03 -3.46
C GLY A 221 14.83 19.73 -4.06
N GLU A 222 15.20 18.78 -3.18
CA GLU A 222 15.64 17.44 -3.59
C GLU A 222 14.52 16.72 -4.35
N ASN A 223 14.85 16.10 -5.48
CA ASN A 223 13.93 15.24 -6.19
C ASN A 223 13.80 13.90 -5.46
N PRO A 224 12.62 13.54 -4.93
CA PRO A 224 12.44 12.28 -4.19
C PRO A 224 12.33 11.06 -5.11
N LEU A 225 12.20 11.24 -6.43
CA LEU A 225 12.07 10.14 -7.37
C LEU A 225 13.36 9.32 -7.43
N ARG A 226 13.22 7.99 -7.48
CA ARG A 226 14.30 7.02 -7.65
C ARG A 226 13.97 6.06 -8.79
N ASP A 227 14.97 5.39 -9.35
CA ASP A 227 14.79 4.40 -10.43
C ASP A 227 13.97 3.17 -10.00
N THR A 228 13.78 2.99 -8.69
CA THR A 228 12.83 2.05 -8.08
C THR A 228 11.38 2.53 -8.10
N ASN A 229 11.09 3.66 -8.75
CA ASN A 229 9.74 4.15 -9.00
C ASN A 229 9.29 3.94 -10.45
N VAL A 230 7.98 3.99 -10.66
CA VAL A 230 7.35 4.10 -11.97
C VAL A 230 6.29 5.20 -11.94
N CYS A 231 6.26 6.01 -13.00
CA CYS A 231 5.34 7.13 -13.12
C CYS A 231 4.30 6.85 -14.21
N VAL A 232 3.07 7.32 -13.99
CA VAL A 232 2.00 7.29 -15.01
C VAL A 232 1.27 8.63 -15.07
N GLY A 233 0.72 8.93 -16.23
CA GLY A 233 -0.11 10.12 -16.45
C GLY A 233 0.34 10.99 -17.62
N TYR A 234 -0.34 12.11 -17.80
CA TYR A 234 -0.05 13.09 -18.85
C TYR A 234 0.61 14.33 -18.25
N LEU A 235 1.87 14.57 -18.62
CA LEU A 235 2.68 15.68 -18.10
C LEU A 235 2.23 17.07 -18.59
N ASN A 236 1.17 17.16 -19.41
CA ASN A 236 0.71 18.40 -20.03
C ASN A 236 -0.76 18.77 -19.74
N ILE A 237 -1.60 17.86 -19.24
CA ILE A 237 -3.06 18.09 -19.12
C ILE A 237 -3.56 17.93 -17.68
N GLY A 238 -2.92 17.09 -16.85
CA GLY A 238 -3.43 16.77 -15.51
C GLY A 238 -4.80 16.08 -15.55
N GLY A 239 -5.56 16.19 -14.46
CA GLY A 239 -6.95 15.75 -14.37
C GLY A 239 -7.17 14.23 -14.30
N GLN A 240 -6.11 13.41 -14.32
CA GLN A 240 -6.24 11.95 -14.22
C GLN A 240 -5.12 11.30 -13.41
N GLY A 241 -5.47 10.44 -12.46
CA GLY A 241 -4.48 9.69 -11.68
C GLY A 241 -4.95 9.27 -10.29
N ALA A 242 -4.03 8.66 -9.53
CA ALA A 242 -4.25 8.23 -8.16
C ALA A 242 -4.41 9.43 -7.21
N CYS A 243 -5.17 9.22 -6.15
CA CYS A 243 -5.32 10.19 -5.07
C CYS A 243 -5.36 9.50 -3.70
N SER A 244 -5.61 10.27 -2.64
CA SER A 244 -5.70 9.79 -1.26
C SER A 244 -6.65 8.60 -1.14
N GLY A 245 -6.17 7.49 -0.58
CA GLY A 245 -6.90 6.22 -0.46
C GLY A 245 -6.48 5.15 -1.49
N ASP A 246 -5.95 5.56 -2.65
CA ASP A 246 -5.41 4.59 -3.63
C ASP A 246 -4.05 4.01 -3.22
N SER A 247 -3.41 4.61 -2.22
CA SER A 247 -2.15 4.19 -1.61
C SER A 247 -2.06 2.67 -1.41
N GLY A 248 -0.95 2.07 -1.84
CA GLY A 248 -0.73 0.63 -1.83
C GLY A 248 -1.54 -0.19 -2.83
N GLY A 249 -2.50 0.43 -3.53
CA GLY A 249 -3.27 -0.18 -4.61
C GLY A 249 -2.42 -0.56 -5.83
N PRO A 250 -2.96 -1.40 -6.72
CA PRO A 250 -2.26 -1.90 -7.88
C PRO A 250 -2.12 -0.87 -9.00
N LEU A 251 -0.98 -0.92 -9.68
CA LEU A 251 -0.84 -0.51 -11.07
C LEU A 251 -0.62 -1.75 -11.93
N ILE A 252 -1.54 -2.00 -12.86
CA ILE A 252 -1.61 -3.24 -13.64
C ILE A 252 -1.25 -2.98 -15.09
N GLN A 253 -0.44 -3.88 -15.65
CA GLN A 253 -0.27 -4.02 -17.08
C GLN A 253 -0.80 -5.41 -17.50
N MET A 254 -1.59 -5.45 -18.57
CA MET A 254 -2.09 -6.71 -19.13
C MET A 254 -1.07 -7.29 -20.11
N GLU A 255 -0.68 -8.55 -19.91
CA GLU A 255 0.09 -9.35 -20.84
C GLU A 255 -0.81 -10.47 -21.38
N GLY A 256 -1.47 -10.21 -22.51
CA GLY A 256 -2.62 -11.01 -22.94
C GLY A 256 -3.74 -10.92 -21.90
N ASP A 257 -4.23 -12.07 -21.42
CA ASP A 257 -5.26 -12.14 -20.37
C ASP A 257 -4.68 -12.15 -18.94
N VAL A 258 -3.37 -11.97 -18.79
CA VAL A 258 -2.69 -12.02 -17.49
C VAL A 258 -2.45 -10.62 -16.94
N ALA A 259 -3.06 -10.32 -15.79
CA ALA A 259 -2.78 -9.10 -15.04
C ALA A 259 -1.42 -9.18 -14.33
N VAL A 260 -0.52 -8.27 -14.65
CA VAL A 260 0.80 -8.14 -14.03
C VAL A 260 0.84 -6.87 -13.18
N VAL A 261 1.22 -6.99 -11.91
CA VAL A 261 1.33 -5.84 -11.00
C VAL A 261 2.70 -5.18 -11.13
N ILE A 262 2.74 -4.08 -11.89
CA ILE A 262 3.98 -3.36 -12.19
C ILE A 262 4.33 -2.30 -11.15
N GLY A 263 3.34 -1.84 -10.37
CA GLY A 263 3.50 -0.78 -9.39
C GLY A 263 2.58 -0.95 -8.17
N ALA A 264 3.01 -0.41 -7.04
CA ALA A 264 2.16 -0.17 -5.86
C ALA A 264 2.07 1.34 -5.61
N THR A 265 0.85 1.89 -5.50
CA THR A 265 0.63 3.34 -5.35
C THR A 265 1.39 3.87 -4.15
N SER A 266 2.26 4.87 -4.35
CA SER A 266 3.20 5.31 -3.30
C SER A 266 2.93 6.76 -2.90
N TRP A 267 3.11 7.69 -3.81
CA TRP A 267 2.94 9.12 -3.52
C TRP A 267 2.55 9.90 -4.77
N GLY A 268 2.14 11.15 -4.55
CA GLY A 268 1.75 12.06 -5.60
C GLY A 268 1.63 13.48 -5.06
N PHE A 269 1.21 14.38 -5.93
CA PHE A 269 1.05 15.79 -5.61
C PHE A 269 -0.35 16.06 -5.08
N PHE A 270 -0.48 17.00 -4.16
CA PHE A 270 -1.75 17.41 -3.58
C PHE A 270 -1.97 18.92 -3.78
N PRO A 271 -3.16 19.37 -4.24
CA PRO A 271 -4.32 18.57 -4.62
C PRO A 271 -4.08 17.65 -5.83
N CYS A 272 -4.69 16.46 -5.77
CA CYS A 272 -4.45 15.39 -6.74
C CYS A 272 -4.85 15.83 -8.15
N GLN A 273 -3.89 15.82 -9.07
CA GLN A 273 -4.16 16.00 -10.50
C GLN A 273 -4.87 17.32 -10.86
N GLU A 274 -4.85 18.33 -9.97
CA GLU A 274 -5.35 19.69 -10.26
C GLU A 274 -4.54 20.34 -11.40
N LYS A 275 -3.23 20.07 -11.39
CA LYS A 275 -2.26 20.49 -12.40
C LYS A 275 -1.62 19.25 -13.03
N PRO A 276 -0.94 19.39 -14.18
CA PRO A 276 -0.17 18.29 -14.76
C PRO A 276 0.85 17.78 -13.74
N ALA A 277 0.69 16.53 -13.31
CA ALA A 277 1.57 15.88 -12.36
C ALA A 277 1.48 14.36 -12.53
N PRO A 278 2.61 13.63 -12.53
CA PRO A 278 2.56 12.18 -12.57
C PRO A 278 2.02 11.62 -11.25
N SER A 279 1.32 10.48 -11.32
CA SER A 279 1.15 9.61 -10.15
C SER A 279 2.37 8.70 -10.04
N VAL A 280 2.94 8.60 -8.84
CA VAL A 280 4.19 7.86 -8.59
C VAL A 280 3.92 6.59 -7.79
N TYR A 281 4.46 5.48 -8.29
CA TYR A 281 4.31 4.15 -7.74
C TYR A 281 5.69 3.59 -7.39
N THR A 282 5.75 2.73 -6.39
CA THR A 282 6.91 1.87 -6.18
C THR A 282 6.92 0.80 -7.27
N ARG A 283 8.00 0.72 -8.06
CA ARG A 283 8.14 -0.23 -9.17
C ARG A 283 8.35 -1.64 -8.60
N VAL A 284 7.35 -2.50 -8.76
CA VAL A 284 7.33 -3.83 -8.12
C VAL A 284 8.50 -4.70 -8.56
N SER A 285 8.87 -4.62 -9.84
CA SER A 285 9.99 -5.37 -10.40
C SER A 285 11.34 -5.05 -9.74
N ALA A 286 11.51 -3.89 -9.10
CA ALA A 286 12.73 -3.61 -8.34
C ALA A 286 12.84 -4.45 -7.05
N TYR A 287 11.74 -5.02 -6.58
CA TYR A 287 11.62 -5.66 -5.27
C TYR A 287 11.11 -7.11 -5.33
N VAL A 288 11.06 -7.75 -6.50
CA VAL A 288 10.53 -9.12 -6.64
C VAL A 288 11.34 -10.12 -5.82
N ASP A 289 12.66 -10.00 -5.79
CA ASP A 289 13.51 -10.86 -4.98
C ASP A 289 13.22 -10.68 -3.47
N TRP A 290 13.04 -9.44 -3.02
CA TRP A 290 12.63 -9.15 -1.64
C TRP A 290 11.26 -9.75 -1.32
N ILE A 291 10.27 -9.58 -2.22
CA ILE A 291 8.92 -10.14 -2.07
C ILE A 291 8.99 -11.67 -1.91
N ASN A 292 9.70 -12.33 -2.82
CA ASN A 292 9.85 -13.79 -2.81
C ASN A 292 10.61 -14.28 -1.58
N GLY A 293 11.63 -13.54 -1.13
CA GLY A 293 12.36 -13.82 0.10
C GLY A 293 11.45 -13.81 1.34
N LYS A 294 10.58 -12.80 1.47
CA LYS A 294 9.60 -12.73 2.57
C LYS A 294 8.55 -13.84 2.50
N MET A 295 8.05 -14.13 1.31
CA MET A 295 7.07 -15.21 1.10
C MET A 295 7.66 -16.58 1.46
N SER A 296 8.90 -16.84 1.03
CA SER A 296 9.57 -18.13 1.24
C SER A 296 9.98 -18.35 2.69
N ALA A 297 10.65 -17.39 3.33
CA ALA A 297 11.11 -17.53 4.72
C ALA A 297 9.96 -17.85 5.69
N ASN A 298 8.79 -17.26 5.46
CA ASN A 298 7.62 -17.49 6.28
C ASN A 298 6.96 -18.87 6.02
N ASN A 299 7.07 -19.41 4.81
CA ASN A 299 6.64 -20.79 4.52
C ASN A 299 7.54 -21.80 5.24
N THR A 300 8.85 -21.54 5.30
CA THR A 300 9.81 -22.38 6.03
C THR A 300 9.57 -22.32 7.54
N SER A 301 9.29 -21.16 8.12
CA SER A 301 8.94 -21.05 9.56
C SER A 301 7.64 -21.80 9.91
N ASN A 302 6.62 -21.75 9.04
CA ASN A 302 5.38 -22.53 9.25
C ASN A 302 5.62 -24.03 9.10
N THR A 303 6.50 -24.44 8.18
CA THR A 303 6.86 -25.86 7.98
C THR A 303 7.71 -26.38 9.14
N MET A 304 8.70 -25.61 9.63
CA MET A 304 9.43 -25.96 10.86
C MET A 304 8.51 -26.04 12.09
N THR A 305 7.50 -25.16 12.19
CA THR A 305 6.51 -25.23 13.28
C THR A 305 5.56 -26.43 13.12
N GLN A 306 5.21 -26.85 11.90
CA GLN A 306 4.39 -28.04 11.63
C GLN A 306 5.16 -29.36 11.70
N VAL A 307 6.47 -29.35 11.43
CA VAL A 307 7.33 -30.55 11.37
C VAL A 307 8.02 -30.81 12.71
N MET A 308 7.85 -29.97 13.73
CA MET A 308 8.11 -30.38 15.11
C MET A 308 7.14 -31.52 15.45
N PRO A 309 7.59 -32.79 15.56
CA PRO A 309 6.73 -33.84 16.05
C PRO A 309 6.35 -33.48 17.49
N ASN A 310 5.19 -33.89 17.95
CA ASN A 310 4.82 -33.91 19.37
C ASN A 310 5.70 -34.89 20.18
N ALA A 311 7.01 -34.84 20.02
CA ALA A 311 7.96 -35.45 20.90
C ALA A 311 8.47 -34.34 21.83
N LEU A 312 7.93 -34.32 23.05
CA LEU A 312 8.74 -33.92 24.19
C LEU A 312 9.96 -34.85 24.21
N GLN A 313 11.01 -34.51 23.47
CA GLN A 313 12.31 -35.09 23.74
C GLN A 313 12.80 -34.37 24.99
N LYS A 314 12.66 -35.04 26.14
CA LYS A 314 13.37 -34.67 27.36
C LYS A 314 14.86 -34.69 27.00
N VAL A 315 15.41 -33.53 26.66
CA VAL A 315 16.85 -33.32 26.68
C VAL A 315 17.20 -33.14 28.16
N THR A 316 17.67 -34.22 28.78
CA THR A 316 18.33 -34.11 30.08
C THR A 316 19.67 -33.41 29.84
N LEU A 317 19.72 -32.11 30.08
CA LEU A 317 20.98 -31.38 30.14
C LEU A 317 21.77 -31.92 31.35
N PRO A 318 23.08 -32.22 31.23
CA PRO A 318 23.89 -32.53 32.38
C PRO A 318 23.95 -31.31 33.29
N ILE A 319 23.62 -31.48 34.58
CA ILE A 319 23.83 -30.47 35.60
C ILE A 319 25.34 -30.41 35.85
N ILE A 320 25.99 -29.35 35.37
CA ILE A 320 27.42 -29.12 35.65
C ILE A 320 27.52 -28.50 37.05
N PRO A 321 28.30 -29.09 37.97
CA PRO A 321 28.52 -28.50 39.29
C PRO A 321 29.18 -27.12 39.18
N HIS A 322 28.72 -26.17 39.99
CA HIS A 322 29.12 -24.76 40.02
C HIS A 322 30.65 -24.52 39.97
N GLN A 323 31.44 -25.45 40.52
CA GLN A 323 32.91 -25.36 40.57
C GLN A 323 33.60 -25.46 39.19
N ASN A 324 32.88 -25.77 38.12
CA ASN A 324 33.44 -25.96 36.77
C ASN A 324 32.97 -24.92 35.73
N CYS A 325 32.13 -23.92 36.06
CA CYS A 325 31.69 -22.93 35.05
C CYS A 325 32.86 -22.09 34.49
N ASN A 326 33.81 -21.67 35.32
CA ASN A 326 34.91 -20.81 34.87
C ASN A 326 35.87 -21.51 33.89
N LYS A 327 36.16 -22.80 34.11
CA LYS A 327 36.99 -23.59 33.18
C LYS A 327 36.33 -23.83 31.82
N PHE A 328 35.00 -23.92 31.79
CA PHE A 328 34.24 -24.08 30.55
C PHE A 328 34.24 -22.78 29.74
N ILE A 329 34.06 -21.62 30.40
CA ILE A 329 34.10 -20.29 29.77
C ILE A 329 35.50 -19.97 29.25
N GLU A 330 36.56 -20.23 30.03
CA GLU A 330 37.96 -20.03 29.63
C GLU A 330 38.37 -20.89 28.42
N SER A 331 37.73 -22.06 28.23
CA SER A 331 38.01 -22.92 27.07
C SER A 331 37.39 -22.41 25.76
N MET A 332 36.46 -21.43 25.83
CA MET A 332 35.77 -20.87 24.67
C MET A 332 36.25 -19.46 24.29
N SER A 333 36.80 -18.68 25.22
CA SER A 333 37.37 -17.37 24.92
C SER A 333 38.87 -17.48 24.65
N GLN A 334 39.29 -17.38 23.40
CA GLN A 334 40.72 -17.26 23.04
C GLN A 334 41.31 -15.90 23.46
N GLY A 335 41.33 -15.61 24.76
CA GLY A 335 42.11 -14.51 25.34
C GLY A 335 41.53 -13.09 25.26
N GLU A 336 40.23 -12.89 25.03
CA GLU A 336 39.61 -11.57 25.18
C GLU A 336 38.76 -11.49 26.47
N GLU A 337 39.03 -10.46 27.29
CA GLU A 337 38.27 -10.14 28.49
C GLU A 337 36.84 -9.69 28.11
N ASN A 338 35.82 -10.40 28.61
CA ASN A 338 34.43 -9.98 28.51
C ASN A 338 33.83 -9.75 29.91
N PRO A 339 32.94 -8.75 30.07
CA PRO A 339 32.52 -8.24 31.37
C PRO A 339 31.62 -9.25 32.09
N LEU A 340 31.93 -9.47 33.35
CA LEU A 340 31.19 -10.28 34.32
C LEU A 340 29.70 -9.87 34.36
N PHE A 341 28.81 -10.77 33.94
CA PHE A 341 27.40 -10.69 34.31
C PHE A 341 27.22 -11.41 35.66
N ASP A 342 26.85 -10.64 36.68
CA ASP A 342 26.58 -11.11 38.04
C ASP A 342 25.20 -11.80 38.13
N THR A 343 25.07 -12.95 37.47
CA THR A 343 23.91 -13.83 37.60
C THR A 343 24.35 -15.27 37.77
N ASN A 344 23.96 -15.89 38.90
CA ASN A 344 24.35 -17.25 39.34
C ASN A 344 23.80 -18.42 38.48
N VAL A 345 23.62 -18.26 37.15
CA VAL A 345 23.14 -19.31 36.25
C VAL A 345 23.82 -19.22 34.88
N CYS A 346 24.61 -20.24 34.52
CA CYS A 346 25.15 -20.42 33.17
C CYS A 346 24.06 -21.10 32.29
N VAL A 347 23.42 -20.38 31.36
CA VAL A 347 22.54 -20.98 30.33
C VAL A 347 23.24 -20.90 28.98
N GLY A 348 23.80 -22.02 28.52
CA GLY A 348 24.36 -22.13 27.17
C GLY A 348 23.25 -22.35 26.14
N TYR A 349 23.27 -21.61 25.03
CA TYR A 349 22.47 -21.92 23.85
C TYR A 349 23.39 -22.59 22.81
N LEU A 350 22.97 -23.74 22.29
CA LEU A 350 23.57 -24.37 21.12
C LEU A 350 22.83 -23.87 19.87
N GLU A 351 23.52 -23.14 19.01
CA GLU A 351 23.08 -22.96 17.63
C GLU A 351 23.33 -24.28 16.87
N VAL A 352 22.24 -24.90 16.40
CA VAL A 352 22.34 -26.05 15.52
C VAL A 352 22.50 -25.53 14.09
N ALA A 353 23.75 -25.41 13.63
CA ALA A 353 24.04 -25.26 12.21
C ALA A 353 23.64 -26.56 11.48
N GLY A 354 22.81 -26.43 10.45
CA GLY A 354 22.36 -27.55 9.64
C GLY A 354 23.51 -28.20 8.87
N GLN A 355 23.67 -29.50 9.10
CA GLN A 355 24.42 -30.48 8.31
C GLN A 355 25.93 -30.24 8.11
N GLY A 356 26.71 -30.91 8.95
CA GLY A 356 28.06 -31.39 8.61
C GLY A 356 29.19 -30.81 9.45
N ALA A 357 29.63 -31.61 10.44
CA ALA A 357 30.82 -31.42 11.28
C ALA A 357 30.80 -30.20 12.23
N CYS A 358 30.90 -30.50 13.54
CA CYS A 358 31.26 -29.50 14.53
C CYS A 358 32.69 -29.02 14.27
N SER A 359 32.84 -27.77 13.83
CA SER A 359 34.09 -27.00 14.00
C SER A 359 33.73 -25.64 14.57
N ALA A 360 34.34 -25.30 15.70
CA ALA A 360 34.25 -23.96 16.27
C ALA A 360 34.92 -22.95 15.33
N ALA A 361 34.21 -21.87 15.01
CA ALA A 361 34.75 -20.69 14.34
C ALA A 361 34.51 -19.49 15.29
N PRO A 362 35.43 -18.50 15.30
CA PRO A 362 35.73 -17.64 16.45
C PRO A 362 34.59 -16.75 16.94
#